data_AF-A0A514ZAM8-F1
#
_entry.id   AF-A0A514ZAM8-F1
#
_cell.length_a   1.000
_cell.length_b   1.000
_cell.length_c   1.000
_cell.angle_alpha   90.00
_cell.angle_beta   90.00
_cell.angle_gamma   90.00
#
_symmetry.space_group_name_H-M   'P 1'
#
loop_
_entity.id
_entity.type
_entity.pdbx_description
1 polymer ?
#
loop_
_entity_poly.entity_id
_entity_poly.type
_entity_poly.pdbx_seq_one_letter_code
_entity_poly.pdbx_strand_id
1 'polypeptide(L)'
;MNSELTFKQGLRDTLPTVFGYIGIGLAFGMIGHAANFSVLIVFLLSLIVYAGSAQFIMITLLADKSPILSIILSVFLVNSRMILMSMTTASYFKKESLLKNIFLGTLLTDESFALGMNKQNYTGGKLSFPWFNAANLLSYMVWNVATVVGALLGNLLTDPRKLGLGFAVIAMFIGLLYLQLISDKSLGKLLQLIMIGITFVLFYFGLMIIPSNLLVLFVTLIVCAVGVGLNVSSFEFTLLTILGCGLVTWLSRVLPFILLKKMTLSKLLVEYLSFVPIVIMSALWVSNLFVQHLGHFPSVDWNNLWASIPTVIAAILTKNLLLIVLVGIVSLAIVQLVLYTG
;
A
#
# COMPACT_ATOMS: atom_id res chain seq x y z
N MET A 1 -9.60 -25.49 -4.14
CA MET A 1 -10.21 -24.82 -5.31
C MET A 1 -10.50 -25.87 -6.37
N ASN A 2 -11.64 -25.76 -7.06
CA ASN A 2 -12.01 -26.66 -8.16
C ASN A 2 -11.53 -26.11 -9.51
N SER A 3 -11.65 -26.88 -10.60
CA SER A 3 -11.26 -26.46 -11.96
C SER A 3 -12.29 -25.56 -12.66
N GLU A 4 -13.45 -25.31 -12.07
CA GLU A 4 -14.50 -24.48 -12.68
C GLU A 4 -14.09 -23.01 -12.78
N LEU A 5 -14.36 -22.41 -13.95
CA LEU A 5 -14.02 -21.03 -14.31
C LEU A 5 -15.28 -20.19 -14.57
N THR A 6 -16.33 -20.40 -13.77
CA THR A 6 -17.59 -19.65 -13.84
C THR A 6 -17.56 -18.42 -12.92
N PHE A 7 -18.45 -17.44 -13.20
CA PHE A 7 -18.59 -16.25 -12.35
C PHE A 7 -18.95 -16.60 -10.90
N LYS A 8 -19.91 -17.52 -10.71
CA LYS A 8 -20.33 -18.01 -9.38
C LYS A 8 -19.19 -18.67 -8.61
N GLN A 9 -18.36 -19.45 -9.31
CA GLN A 9 -17.19 -20.06 -8.68
C GLN A 9 -16.14 -18.99 -8.32
N GLY A 10 -15.99 -17.94 -9.13
CA GLY A 10 -15.12 -16.80 -8.82
C GLY A 10 -15.50 -16.10 -7.52
N LEU A 11 -16.80 -15.85 -7.31
CA LEU A 11 -17.30 -15.31 -6.05
C LEU A 11 -16.95 -16.23 -4.86
N ARG A 12 -17.21 -17.54 -5.01
CA ARG A 12 -16.97 -18.52 -3.94
C ARG A 12 -15.48 -18.66 -3.59
N ASP A 13 -14.62 -18.71 -4.60
CA ASP A 13 -13.16 -18.83 -4.42
C ASP A 13 -12.56 -17.56 -3.78
N THR A 14 -13.24 -16.41 -3.90
CA THR A 14 -12.78 -15.12 -3.35
C THR A 14 -13.22 -14.89 -1.90
N LEU A 15 -14.21 -15.64 -1.39
CA LEU A 15 -14.72 -15.49 -0.02
C LEU A 15 -13.64 -15.54 1.08
N PRO A 16 -12.65 -16.45 1.04
CA PRO A 16 -11.58 -16.43 2.06
C PRO A 16 -10.77 -15.13 2.04
N THR A 17 -10.50 -14.59 0.84
CA THR A 17 -9.75 -13.35 0.64
C THR A 17 -10.53 -12.12 1.09
N VAL A 18 -11.88 -12.14 0.96
CA VAL A 18 -12.79 -11.07 1.40
C VAL A 18 -12.59 -10.72 2.87
N PHE A 19 -12.35 -11.70 3.75
CA PHE A 19 -12.08 -11.41 5.17
C PHE A 19 -10.81 -10.57 5.37
N GLY A 20 -9.80 -10.76 4.53
CA GLY A 20 -8.62 -9.90 4.49
C GLY A 20 -8.96 -8.46 4.11
N TYR A 21 -9.72 -8.27 3.02
CA TYR A 21 -10.17 -6.93 2.60
C TYR A 21 -11.03 -6.23 3.64
N ILE A 22 -11.93 -6.94 4.32
CA ILE A 22 -12.76 -6.36 5.39
C ILE A 22 -11.87 -5.85 6.51
N GLY A 23 -10.97 -6.67 7.02
CA GLY A 23 -10.09 -6.30 8.13
C GLY A 23 -9.24 -5.07 7.81
N ILE A 24 -8.53 -5.12 6.68
CA ILE A 24 -7.62 -4.06 6.28
C ILE A 24 -8.41 -2.79 5.88
N GLY A 25 -9.54 -2.95 5.20
CA GLY A 25 -10.40 -1.84 4.81
C GLY A 25 -10.99 -1.10 6.01
N LEU A 26 -11.49 -1.83 7.01
CA LEU A 26 -11.96 -1.23 8.27
C LEU A 26 -10.84 -0.45 8.97
N ALA A 27 -9.63 -1.04 9.05
CA ALA A 27 -8.48 -0.38 9.63
C ALA A 27 -8.14 0.93 8.89
N PHE A 28 -8.05 0.88 7.56
CA PHE A 28 -7.81 2.05 6.71
C PHE A 28 -8.83 3.16 6.99
N GLY A 29 -10.12 2.81 7.03
CA GLY A 29 -11.19 3.76 7.29
C GLY A 29 -11.04 4.45 8.64
N MET A 30 -10.80 3.68 9.70
CA MET A 30 -10.60 4.22 11.06
C MET A 30 -9.37 5.14 11.12
N ILE A 31 -8.29 4.76 10.45
CA ILE A 31 -7.03 5.53 10.44
C ILE A 31 -7.20 6.83 9.65
N GLY A 32 -7.91 6.80 8.52
CA GLY A 32 -8.21 8.02 7.78
C GLY A 32 -9.05 9.00 8.57
N HIS A 33 -10.05 8.50 9.30
CA HIS A 33 -10.81 9.36 10.20
C HIS A 33 -9.97 9.91 11.36
N ALA A 34 -9.12 9.07 11.98
CA ALA A 34 -8.19 9.49 13.02
C ALA A 34 -7.18 10.57 12.55
N ALA A 35 -6.84 10.56 11.25
CA ALA A 35 -6.03 11.59 10.61
C ALA A 35 -6.83 12.85 10.21
N ASN A 36 -8.07 13.00 10.68
CA ASN A 36 -9.00 14.11 10.41
C ASN A 36 -9.50 14.20 8.96
N PHE A 37 -9.44 13.12 8.18
CA PHE A 37 -10.07 13.09 6.87
C PHE A 37 -11.57 12.79 7.00
N SER A 38 -12.37 13.46 6.17
CA SER A 38 -13.81 13.19 6.11
C SER A 38 -14.08 11.81 5.52
N VAL A 39 -15.22 11.21 5.88
CA VAL A 39 -15.68 9.93 5.32
C VAL A 39 -15.74 9.98 3.79
N LEU A 40 -16.08 11.14 3.22
CA LEU A 40 -16.07 11.35 1.77
C LEU A 40 -14.67 11.21 1.17
N ILE A 41 -13.63 11.80 1.80
CA ILE A 41 -12.26 11.69 1.32
C ILE A 41 -11.78 10.23 1.38
N VAL A 42 -12.07 9.53 2.49
CA VAL A 42 -11.73 8.09 2.63
C VAL A 42 -12.42 7.27 1.54
N PHE A 43 -13.69 7.53 1.28
CA PHE A 43 -14.43 6.87 0.21
C PHE A 43 -13.83 7.15 -1.18
N LEU A 44 -13.50 8.41 -1.49
CA LEU A 44 -12.88 8.78 -2.76
C LEU A 44 -11.51 8.12 -2.96
N LEU A 45 -10.70 8.02 -1.90
CA LEU A 45 -9.43 7.29 -1.92
C LEU A 45 -9.66 5.81 -2.29
N SER A 46 -10.65 5.16 -1.68
CA SER A 46 -10.98 3.76 -1.97
C SER A 46 -11.55 3.54 -3.35
N LEU A 47 -12.35 4.48 -3.85
CA LEU A 47 -13.01 4.38 -5.14
C LEU A 47 -12.01 4.60 -6.29
N ILE A 48 -11.17 5.62 -6.18
CA ILE A 48 -10.31 6.12 -7.27
C ILE A 48 -8.93 5.46 -7.24
N VAL A 49 -8.29 5.38 -6.07
CA VAL A 49 -6.92 4.86 -5.96
C VAL A 49 -6.93 3.34 -5.86
N TYR A 50 -7.88 2.79 -5.07
CA TYR A 50 -8.11 1.35 -4.92
C TYR A 50 -6.80 0.54 -4.82
N ALA A 51 -5.95 0.88 -3.86
CA ALA A 51 -4.66 0.23 -3.64
C ALA A 51 -4.27 0.40 -2.17
N GLY A 52 -4.46 -0.64 -1.35
CA GLY A 52 -4.33 -0.55 0.11
C GLY A 52 -3.06 0.17 0.55
N SER A 53 -1.88 -0.38 0.25
CA SER A 53 -0.59 0.21 0.59
C SER A 53 -0.45 1.69 0.17
N ALA A 54 -0.85 2.03 -1.06
CA ALA A 54 -0.80 3.39 -1.57
C ALA A 54 -1.75 4.32 -0.83
N GLN A 55 -2.97 3.88 -0.50
CA GLN A 55 -3.93 4.69 0.23
C GLN A 55 -3.43 5.04 1.63
N PHE A 56 -2.80 4.11 2.34
CA PHE A 56 -2.18 4.37 3.65
C PHE A 56 -1.01 5.37 3.56
N ILE A 57 -0.16 5.23 2.54
CA ILE A 57 0.92 6.20 2.26
C ILE A 57 0.34 7.58 1.99
N MET A 58 -0.73 7.67 1.19
CA MET A 58 -1.40 8.93 0.89
C MET A 58 -1.93 9.60 2.14
N ILE A 59 -2.65 8.90 3.01
CA ILE A 59 -3.18 9.49 4.24
C ILE A 59 -2.06 10.04 5.12
N THR A 60 -0.96 9.30 5.24
CA THR A 60 0.21 9.71 6.04
C THR A 60 0.83 10.98 5.47
N LEU A 61 1.17 10.97 4.19
CA LEU A 61 1.83 12.11 3.55
C LEU A 61 0.91 13.33 3.42
N LEU A 62 -0.40 13.12 3.26
CA LEU A 62 -1.40 14.19 3.27
C LEU A 62 -1.55 14.79 4.68
N ALA A 63 -1.53 13.97 5.74
CA ALA A 63 -1.56 14.43 7.12
C ALA A 63 -0.30 15.26 7.46
N ASP A 64 0.86 14.84 6.94
CA ASP A 64 2.14 15.55 7.06
C ASP A 64 2.26 16.77 6.13
N LYS A 65 1.21 17.08 5.35
CA LYS A 65 1.20 18.18 4.36
C LYS A 65 2.36 18.13 3.37
N SER A 66 2.76 16.91 2.99
CA SER A 66 3.83 16.69 2.02
C SER A 66 3.44 17.24 0.63
N PRO A 67 4.42 17.67 -0.19
CA PRO A 67 4.14 18.15 -1.54
C PRO A 67 3.41 17.10 -2.40
N ILE A 68 2.41 17.51 -3.19
CA ILE A 68 1.60 16.60 -4.05
C ILE A 68 2.47 15.67 -4.87
N LEU A 69 3.53 16.20 -5.50
CA LEU A 69 4.40 15.40 -6.36
C LEU A 69 5.15 14.31 -5.58
N SER A 70 5.52 14.57 -4.32
CA SER A 70 6.05 13.53 -3.42
C SER A 70 5.07 12.39 -3.29
N ILE A 71 3.81 12.72 -3.03
CA ILE A 71 2.75 11.75 -2.77
C ILE A 71 2.52 10.91 -4.01
N ILE A 72 2.39 11.56 -5.17
CA ILE A 72 2.23 10.88 -6.47
C ILE A 72 3.43 9.96 -6.77
N LEU A 73 4.65 10.42 -6.56
CA LEU A 73 5.85 9.62 -6.80
C LEU A 73 5.94 8.43 -5.82
N SER A 74 5.70 8.63 -4.54
CA SER A 74 5.67 7.54 -3.55
C SER A 74 4.62 6.50 -3.91
N VAL A 75 3.41 6.93 -4.28
CA VAL A 75 2.33 6.04 -4.72
C VAL A 75 2.72 5.28 -5.99
N PHE A 76 3.27 5.98 -6.99
CA PHE A 76 3.72 5.35 -8.24
C PHE A 76 4.80 4.30 -7.97
N LEU A 77 5.81 4.64 -7.17
CA LEU A 77 6.92 3.73 -6.86
C LEU A 77 6.42 2.47 -6.14
N VAL A 78 5.54 2.62 -5.14
CA VAL A 78 4.95 1.48 -4.43
C VAL A 78 4.11 0.61 -5.35
N ASN A 79 3.31 1.24 -6.22
CA ASN A 79 2.44 0.53 -7.16
C ASN A 79 3.15 0.04 -8.42
N SER A 80 4.43 0.36 -8.62
CA SER A 80 5.19 -0.10 -9.79
C SER A 80 5.23 -1.63 -9.93
N ARG A 81 5.13 -2.38 -8.81
CA ARG A 81 4.97 -3.84 -8.81
C ARG A 81 3.71 -4.32 -9.54
N MET A 82 2.66 -3.50 -9.57
CA MET A 82 1.42 -3.81 -10.28
C MET A 82 1.66 -3.92 -11.78
N ILE A 83 2.71 -3.28 -12.32
CA ILE A 83 3.10 -3.41 -13.72
C ILE A 83 3.47 -4.86 -14.01
N LEU A 84 4.32 -5.47 -13.19
CA LEU A 84 4.74 -6.87 -13.32
C LEU A 84 3.56 -7.84 -13.21
N MET A 85 2.74 -7.68 -12.17
CA MET A 85 1.58 -8.53 -11.95
C MET A 85 0.56 -8.40 -13.08
N SER A 86 0.35 -7.17 -13.56
CA SER A 86 -0.56 -6.90 -14.67
C SER A 86 -0.06 -7.54 -15.95
N MET A 87 1.23 -7.43 -16.28
CA MET A 87 1.78 -8.13 -17.47
C MET A 87 1.61 -9.65 -17.40
N THR A 88 1.94 -10.25 -16.25
CA THR A 88 1.79 -11.69 -16.05
C THR A 88 0.34 -12.11 -16.20
N THR A 89 -0.58 -11.41 -15.55
CA THR A 89 -2.03 -11.70 -15.62
C THR A 89 -2.58 -11.51 -17.02
N ALA A 90 -2.21 -10.40 -17.65
CA ALA A 90 -2.73 -10.02 -18.93
C ALA A 90 -2.34 -11.06 -20.02
N SER A 91 -1.22 -11.77 -19.84
CA SER A 91 -0.83 -12.86 -20.75
C SER A 91 -1.88 -13.97 -20.92
N TYR A 92 -2.74 -14.18 -19.91
CA TYR A 92 -3.85 -15.13 -19.94
C TYR A 92 -5.09 -14.61 -20.68
N PHE A 93 -5.23 -13.29 -20.83
CA PHE A 93 -6.40 -12.61 -21.41
C PHE A 93 -6.10 -11.94 -22.76
N LYS A 94 -5.02 -12.33 -23.45
CA LYS A 94 -4.61 -11.77 -24.76
C LYS A 94 -5.69 -11.82 -25.84
N LYS A 95 -6.64 -12.75 -25.75
CA LYS A 95 -7.73 -12.97 -26.71
C LYS A 95 -9.01 -12.18 -26.38
N GLU A 96 -9.09 -11.58 -25.19
CA GLU A 96 -10.26 -10.80 -24.78
C GLU A 96 -10.25 -9.40 -25.42
N SER A 97 -11.42 -8.77 -25.48
CA SER A 97 -11.56 -7.40 -25.99
C SER A 97 -10.81 -6.39 -25.12
N LEU A 98 -10.36 -5.28 -25.71
CA LEU A 98 -9.61 -4.23 -25.01
C LEU A 98 -10.36 -3.67 -23.78
N LEU A 99 -11.68 -3.50 -23.86
CA LEU A 99 -12.49 -3.02 -22.73
C LEU A 99 -12.46 -3.98 -21.53
N LYS A 100 -12.57 -5.29 -21.79
CA LYS A 100 -12.43 -6.32 -20.75
C LYS A 100 -11.04 -6.28 -20.10
N ASN A 101 -10.00 -6.11 -20.90
CA ASN A 101 -8.62 -6.02 -20.40
C ASN A 101 -8.38 -4.76 -19.56
N ILE A 102 -8.95 -3.61 -19.94
CA ILE A 102 -8.93 -2.39 -19.11
C ILE A 102 -9.62 -2.63 -17.77
N PHE A 103 -10.78 -3.28 -17.79
CA PHE A 103 -11.54 -3.55 -16.56
C PHE A 103 -10.80 -4.52 -15.63
N LEU A 104 -10.21 -5.59 -16.19
CA LEU A 104 -9.37 -6.52 -15.45
C LEU A 104 -8.14 -5.84 -14.83
N GLY A 105 -7.47 -4.98 -15.58
CA GLY A 105 -6.33 -4.21 -15.08
C GLY A 105 -6.75 -3.27 -13.94
N THR A 106 -7.80 -2.48 -14.15
CA THR A 106 -8.28 -1.48 -13.17
C THR A 106 -8.51 -2.08 -11.78
N LEU A 107 -9.12 -3.27 -11.73
CA LEU A 107 -9.49 -3.93 -10.48
C LEU A 107 -8.46 -4.95 -9.98
N LEU A 108 -7.31 -5.09 -10.64
CA LEU A 108 -6.26 -6.02 -10.22
C LEU A 108 -5.65 -5.59 -8.89
N THR A 109 -5.45 -6.55 -7.99
CA THR A 109 -4.81 -6.38 -6.68
C THR A 109 -3.80 -7.50 -6.45
N ASP A 110 -2.98 -7.39 -5.40
CA ASP A 110 -2.03 -8.44 -5.02
C ASP A 110 -2.76 -9.76 -4.70
N GLU A 111 -3.89 -9.68 -4.01
CA GLU A 111 -4.65 -10.86 -3.60
C GLU A 111 -5.43 -11.47 -4.76
N SER A 112 -6.01 -10.65 -5.64
CA SER A 112 -6.67 -11.17 -6.83
C SER A 112 -5.67 -11.76 -7.82
N PHE A 113 -4.47 -11.17 -7.95
CA PHE A 113 -3.35 -11.76 -8.67
C PHE A 113 -2.95 -13.12 -8.09
N ALA A 114 -2.69 -13.19 -6.78
CA ALA A 114 -2.31 -14.43 -6.10
C ALA A 114 -3.38 -15.53 -6.24
N LEU A 115 -4.66 -15.16 -6.11
CA LEU A 115 -5.79 -16.06 -6.31
C LEU A 115 -5.83 -16.60 -7.75
N GLY A 116 -5.61 -15.74 -8.75
CA GLY A 116 -5.52 -16.14 -10.16
C GLY A 116 -4.34 -17.07 -10.42
N MET A 117 -3.17 -16.76 -9.88
CA MET A 117 -1.96 -17.60 -10.01
C MET A 117 -2.12 -18.95 -9.30
N ASN A 118 -2.91 -19.01 -8.23
CA ASN A 118 -3.26 -20.27 -7.57
C ASN A 118 -4.27 -21.06 -8.43
N LYS A 119 -5.31 -20.40 -8.95
CA LYS A 119 -6.37 -21.02 -9.76
C LYS A 119 -5.83 -21.69 -11.02
N GLN A 120 -4.87 -21.04 -11.70
CA GLN A 120 -4.32 -21.58 -12.95
C GLN A 120 -3.64 -22.95 -12.76
N ASN A 121 -3.17 -23.27 -11.55
CA ASN A 121 -2.60 -24.59 -11.23
C ASN A 121 -3.67 -25.71 -11.21
N TYR A 122 -4.95 -25.36 -10.97
CA TYR A 122 -6.08 -26.29 -10.96
C TYR A 122 -6.84 -26.36 -12.29
N THR A 123 -6.50 -25.51 -13.25
CA THR A 123 -7.20 -25.38 -14.54
C THR A 123 -6.31 -25.67 -15.75
N GLY A 124 -5.09 -26.18 -15.51
CA GLY A 124 -4.12 -26.47 -16.57
C GLY A 124 -3.62 -25.21 -17.28
N GLY A 125 -3.36 -24.13 -16.53
CA GLY A 125 -2.81 -22.88 -17.05
C GLY A 125 -3.84 -21.94 -17.71
N LYS A 126 -5.14 -22.10 -17.40
CA LYS A 126 -6.21 -21.29 -18.00
C LYS A 126 -6.89 -20.39 -16.97
N LEU A 127 -7.16 -19.14 -17.34
CA LEU A 127 -8.02 -18.23 -16.59
C LEU A 127 -9.11 -17.72 -17.52
N SER A 128 -10.34 -17.59 -16.99
CA SER A 128 -11.48 -17.04 -17.73
C SER A 128 -11.82 -15.65 -17.24
N PHE A 129 -12.27 -14.78 -18.15
CA PHE A 129 -12.71 -13.44 -17.79
C PHE A 129 -13.84 -13.47 -16.74
N PRO A 130 -14.91 -14.30 -16.86
CA PRO A 130 -16.00 -14.30 -15.88
C PRO A 130 -15.55 -14.65 -14.46
N TRP A 131 -14.66 -15.62 -14.28
CA TRP A 131 -14.18 -16.02 -12.96
C TRP A 131 -13.30 -14.93 -12.34
N PHE A 132 -12.34 -14.40 -13.11
CA PHE A 132 -11.38 -13.43 -12.61
C PHE A 132 -12.05 -12.07 -12.34
N ASN A 133 -13.00 -11.68 -13.18
CA ASN A 133 -13.76 -10.46 -13.00
C ASN A 133 -14.70 -10.54 -11.78
N ALA A 134 -15.28 -11.71 -11.50
CA ALA A 134 -16.08 -11.91 -10.29
C ALA A 134 -15.25 -11.69 -9.02
N ALA A 135 -14.03 -12.23 -8.99
CA ALA A 135 -13.11 -12.04 -7.87
C ALA A 135 -12.78 -10.55 -7.67
N ASN A 136 -12.36 -9.87 -8.75
CA ASN A 136 -12.02 -8.45 -8.73
C ASN A 136 -13.19 -7.56 -8.28
N LEU A 137 -14.40 -7.80 -8.80
CA LEU A 137 -15.57 -6.99 -8.47
C LEU A 137 -15.99 -7.19 -7.00
N LEU A 138 -15.96 -8.43 -6.50
CA LEU A 138 -16.28 -8.71 -5.11
C LEU A 138 -15.28 -8.03 -4.17
N SER A 139 -13.97 -8.15 -4.46
CA SER A 139 -12.92 -7.47 -3.70
C SER A 139 -13.11 -5.96 -3.69
N TYR A 140 -13.41 -5.35 -4.84
CA TYR A 140 -13.62 -3.91 -4.96
C TYR A 140 -14.80 -3.42 -4.12
N MET A 141 -15.94 -4.09 -4.23
CA MET A 141 -17.16 -3.72 -3.49
C MET A 141 -16.94 -3.86 -1.98
N VAL A 142 -16.38 -5.00 -1.55
CA VAL A 142 -16.08 -5.26 -0.14
C VAL A 142 -15.12 -4.21 0.41
N TRP A 143 -14.05 -3.89 -0.32
CA TRP A 143 -13.07 -2.90 0.10
C TRP A 143 -13.72 -1.54 0.34
N ASN A 144 -14.47 -1.02 -0.64
CA ASN A 144 -15.13 0.28 -0.52
C ASN A 144 -16.07 0.32 0.69
N VAL A 145 -16.92 -0.69 0.86
CA VAL A 145 -17.85 -0.79 2.00
C VAL A 145 -17.07 -0.86 3.32
N ALA A 146 -16.07 -1.71 3.42
CA ALA A 146 -15.25 -1.86 4.62
C ALA A 146 -14.55 -0.56 4.99
N THR A 147 -14.01 0.18 4.02
CA THR A 147 -13.36 1.47 4.29
C THR A 147 -14.31 2.56 4.76
N VAL A 148 -15.53 2.60 4.24
CA VAL A 148 -16.56 3.55 4.68
C VAL A 148 -17.05 3.19 6.07
N VAL A 149 -17.35 1.92 6.32
CA VAL A 149 -17.74 1.44 7.65
C VAL A 149 -16.63 1.72 8.66
N GLY A 150 -15.36 1.49 8.30
CA GLY A 150 -14.21 1.81 9.14
C GLY A 150 -14.14 3.30 9.48
N ALA A 151 -14.35 4.18 8.51
CA ALA A 151 -14.35 5.62 8.74
C ALA A 151 -15.51 6.07 9.64
N LEU A 152 -16.69 5.47 9.47
CA LEU A 152 -17.85 5.73 10.32
C LEU A 152 -17.63 5.24 11.76
N LEU A 153 -17.04 4.05 11.94
CA LEU A 153 -16.64 3.54 13.25
C LEU A 153 -15.54 4.40 13.88
N GLY A 154 -14.69 5.03 13.06
CA GLY A 154 -13.72 6.03 13.50
C GLY A 154 -14.34 7.17 14.29
N ASN A 155 -15.57 7.60 13.98
CA ASN A 155 -16.28 8.66 14.72
C ASN A 155 -16.54 8.29 16.19
N LEU A 156 -16.55 7.01 16.53
CA LEU A 156 -16.77 6.52 17.90
C LEU A 156 -15.50 6.58 18.76
N LEU A 157 -14.35 6.91 18.17
CA LEU A 157 -13.06 6.95 18.85
C LEU A 157 -12.83 8.35 19.45
N THR A 158 -13.00 8.47 20.77
CA THR A 158 -12.96 9.75 21.50
C THR A 158 -11.57 10.39 21.60
N ASP A 159 -10.48 9.60 21.55
CA ASP A 159 -9.11 10.12 21.52
C ASP A 159 -8.15 9.20 20.72
N PRO A 160 -8.02 9.41 19.41
CA PRO A 160 -7.23 8.53 18.54
C PRO A 160 -5.74 8.47 18.90
N ARG A 161 -5.21 9.53 19.51
CA ARG A 161 -3.78 9.61 19.85
C ARG A 161 -3.44 8.70 21.02
N LYS A 162 -4.28 8.67 22.07
CA LYS A 162 -4.12 7.78 23.23
C LYS A 162 -4.34 6.30 22.90
N LEU A 163 -5.06 6.03 21.82
CA LEU A 163 -5.32 4.67 21.35
C LEU A 163 -4.15 4.09 20.53
N GLY A 164 -3.05 4.82 20.34
CA GLY A 164 -1.90 4.33 19.57
C GLY A 164 -2.15 4.23 18.05
N LEU A 165 -3.22 4.85 17.53
CA LEU A 165 -3.59 4.78 16.11
C LEU A 165 -2.53 5.42 15.19
N GLY A 166 -1.69 6.32 15.71
CA GLY A 166 -0.54 6.86 14.99
C GLY A 166 0.48 5.79 14.56
N PHE A 167 0.54 4.66 15.27
CA PHE A 167 1.40 3.54 14.91
C PHE A 167 0.79 2.59 13.88
N ALA A 168 -0.51 2.70 13.60
CA ALA A 168 -1.21 1.73 12.77
C ALA A 168 -0.64 1.62 11.35
N VAL A 169 -0.22 2.75 10.78
CA VAL A 169 0.41 2.80 9.46
C VAL A 169 1.80 2.16 9.50
N ILE A 170 2.59 2.45 10.53
CA ILE A 170 3.92 1.86 10.73
C ILE A 170 3.79 0.34 10.87
N ALA A 171 2.83 -0.12 11.67
CA ALA A 171 2.52 -1.54 11.85
C ALA A 171 2.10 -2.23 10.56
N MET A 172 1.35 -1.53 9.71
CA MET A 172 1.00 -2.03 8.39
C MET A 172 2.25 -2.19 7.51
N PHE A 173 3.19 -1.23 7.48
CA PHE A 173 4.42 -1.38 6.69
C PHE A 173 5.28 -2.54 7.18
N ILE A 174 5.38 -2.75 8.50
CA ILE A 174 6.03 -3.94 9.08
C ILE A 174 5.34 -5.22 8.58
N GLY A 175 4.01 -5.27 8.66
CA GLY A 175 3.24 -6.43 8.24
C GLY A 175 3.38 -6.72 6.74
N LEU A 176 3.23 -5.70 5.90
CA LEU A 176 3.37 -5.81 4.44
C LEU A 176 4.79 -6.19 4.05
N LEU A 177 5.81 -5.64 4.70
CA LEU A 177 7.21 -6.02 4.49
C LEU A 177 7.41 -7.50 4.78
N TYR A 178 6.98 -7.97 5.96
CA TYR A 178 7.13 -9.38 6.33
C TYR A 178 6.35 -10.32 5.39
N LEU A 179 5.10 -9.98 5.07
CA LEU A 179 4.29 -10.76 4.12
C LEU A 179 4.92 -10.80 2.73
N GLN A 180 5.55 -9.72 2.27
CA GLN A 180 6.31 -9.69 1.02
C GLN A 180 7.53 -10.61 1.09
N LEU A 181 8.30 -10.58 2.18
CA LEU A 181 9.49 -11.43 2.36
C LEU A 181 9.18 -12.92 2.29
N ILE A 182 8.05 -13.35 2.86
CA ILE A 182 7.67 -14.78 2.85
C ILE A 182 6.97 -15.21 1.55
N SER A 183 6.33 -14.28 0.84
CA SER A 183 5.56 -14.57 -0.37
C SER A 183 6.43 -14.56 -1.61
N ASP A 184 7.42 -13.67 -1.67
CA ASP A 184 8.30 -13.54 -2.82
C ASP A 184 9.40 -14.60 -2.78
N LYS A 185 9.20 -15.66 -3.57
CA LYS A 185 10.16 -16.76 -3.76
C LYS A 185 11.16 -16.51 -4.88
N SER A 186 11.01 -15.42 -5.64
CA SER A 186 11.90 -15.10 -6.77
C SER A 186 13.26 -14.60 -6.31
N LEU A 187 13.32 -14.02 -5.10
CA LEU A 187 14.53 -13.49 -4.49
C LEU A 187 14.98 -14.39 -3.34
N GLY A 188 16.30 -14.59 -3.20
CA GLY A 188 16.85 -15.28 -2.04
C GLY A 188 16.61 -14.49 -0.75
N LYS A 189 16.15 -15.15 0.32
CA LYS A 189 15.86 -14.49 1.62
C LYS A 189 17.04 -13.67 2.16
N LEU A 190 18.27 -14.15 1.94
CA LEU A 190 19.49 -13.43 2.33
C LEU A 190 19.62 -12.10 1.61
N LEU A 191 19.33 -12.06 0.30
CA LEU A 191 19.39 -10.83 -0.49
C LEU A 191 18.34 -9.82 -0.03
N GLN A 192 17.11 -10.28 0.25
CA GLN A 192 16.06 -9.42 0.77
C GLN A 192 16.45 -8.80 2.13
N LEU A 193 17.02 -9.60 3.05
CA LEU A 193 17.50 -9.11 4.35
C LEU A 193 18.67 -8.12 4.21
N ILE A 194 19.60 -8.38 3.29
CA ILE A 194 20.69 -7.43 2.97
C ILE A 194 20.10 -6.10 2.48
N MET A 195 19.09 -6.13 1.61
CA MET A 195 18.47 -4.90 1.10
C MET A 195 17.74 -4.13 2.19
N ILE A 196 17.07 -4.81 3.12
CA ILE A 196 16.49 -4.18 4.31
C ILE A 196 17.60 -3.51 5.12
N GLY A 197 18.67 -4.23 5.44
CA GLY A 197 19.81 -3.69 6.19
C GLY A 197 20.45 -2.47 5.52
N ILE A 198 20.70 -2.54 4.21
CA ILE A 198 21.20 -1.40 3.42
C ILE A 198 20.21 -0.23 3.47
N THR A 199 18.91 -0.49 3.35
CA THR A 199 17.88 0.55 3.43
C THR A 199 17.93 1.25 4.80
N PHE A 200 18.02 0.49 5.89
CA PHE A 200 18.13 1.04 7.25
C PHE A 200 19.35 1.94 7.40
N VAL A 201 20.51 1.49 6.94
CA VAL A 201 21.78 2.24 7.00
C VAL A 201 21.71 3.51 6.16
N LEU A 202 21.29 3.40 4.89
CA LEU A 202 21.18 4.54 3.98
C LEU A 202 20.15 5.57 4.47
N PHE A 203 19.05 5.13 5.06
CA PHE A 203 18.05 6.04 5.61
C PHE A 203 18.59 6.77 6.85
N TYR A 204 19.24 6.07 7.78
CA TYR A 204 19.82 6.68 8.98
C TYR A 204 20.84 7.78 8.65
N PHE A 205 21.79 7.51 7.76
CA PHE A 205 22.77 8.51 7.32
C PHE A 205 22.16 9.56 6.37
N GLY A 206 21.19 9.16 5.54
CA GLY A 206 20.47 10.07 4.65
C GLY A 206 19.72 11.16 5.41
N LEU A 207 19.10 10.82 6.54
CA LEU A 207 18.39 11.77 7.41
C LEU A 207 19.31 12.86 8.01
N MET A 208 20.63 12.64 8.07
CA MET A 208 21.60 13.63 8.58
C MET A 208 21.85 14.76 7.56
N ILE A 209 21.85 14.42 6.26
CA ILE A 209 22.27 15.31 5.17
C ILE A 209 21.06 15.90 4.44
N ILE A 210 19.97 15.14 4.37
CA ILE A 210 18.82 15.41 3.52
C ILE A 210 17.56 15.33 4.40
N PRO A 211 16.79 16.43 4.59
CA PRO A 211 15.41 16.36 5.09
C PRO A 211 14.65 15.26 4.35
N SER A 212 13.82 14.46 5.03
CA SER A 212 13.02 13.41 4.36
C SER A 212 12.22 13.94 3.15
N ASN A 213 11.92 15.23 3.22
CA ASN A 213 11.26 16.11 2.26
C ASN A 213 12.20 16.81 1.25
N LEU A 214 13.53 16.71 1.35
CA LEU A 214 14.51 17.33 0.44
C LEU A 214 14.90 16.46 -0.76
N LEU A 215 14.80 15.13 -0.64
CA LEU A 215 14.90 14.21 -1.79
C LEU A 215 13.74 14.46 -2.78
N VAL A 216 12.62 14.95 -2.25
CA VAL A 216 11.46 15.47 -2.96
C VAL A 216 11.72 16.88 -3.48
N LEU A 217 12.45 17.72 -2.74
CA LEU A 217 12.68 19.14 -3.04
C LEU A 217 13.51 19.40 -4.30
N PHE A 218 14.37 18.47 -4.72
CA PHE A 218 15.03 18.52 -6.03
C PHE A 218 14.01 18.43 -7.19
N VAL A 219 12.88 17.75 -6.95
CA VAL A 219 11.73 17.65 -7.85
C VAL A 219 10.73 18.80 -7.59
N THR A 220 10.59 19.24 -6.34
CA THR A 220 9.76 20.39 -5.94
C THR A 220 10.30 21.71 -6.49
N LEU A 221 11.61 21.90 -6.67
CA LEU A 221 12.19 23.10 -7.29
C LEU A 221 11.74 23.29 -8.75
N ILE A 222 11.56 22.18 -9.49
CA ILE A 222 11.01 22.19 -10.86
C ILE A 222 9.50 22.54 -10.84
N VAL A 223 8.79 22.20 -9.77
CA VAL A 223 7.34 22.42 -9.62
C VAL A 223 6.98 23.74 -8.95
N CYS A 224 7.80 24.26 -8.04
CA CYS A 224 7.65 25.60 -7.45
C CYS A 224 7.78 26.68 -8.52
N ALA A 225 8.53 26.43 -9.60
CA ALA A 225 8.54 27.28 -10.79
C ALA A 225 7.18 27.32 -11.54
N VAL A 226 6.32 26.32 -11.33
CA VAL A 226 4.97 26.21 -11.92
C VAL A 226 3.86 26.58 -10.92
N GLY A 227 4.10 26.42 -9.61
CA GLY A 227 3.10 26.51 -8.54
C GLY A 227 2.84 27.89 -7.93
N VAL A 228 3.61 28.92 -8.27
CA VAL A 228 3.46 30.29 -7.70
C VAL A 228 2.17 31.02 -8.17
N GLY A 229 1.27 30.35 -8.89
CA GLY A 229 0.05 30.97 -9.45
C GLY A 229 -1.30 30.58 -8.84
N LEU A 230 -1.41 29.59 -7.93
CA LEU A 230 -2.72 29.06 -7.55
C LEU A 230 -2.91 28.98 -6.02
N ASN A 231 -3.76 29.86 -5.48
CA ASN A 231 -4.40 29.69 -4.17
C ASN A 231 -5.40 28.52 -4.26
N VAL A 232 -4.89 27.30 -4.17
CA VAL A 232 -5.72 26.09 -4.15
C VAL A 232 -6.19 25.87 -2.71
N SER A 233 -7.49 25.72 -2.52
CA SER A 233 -8.05 25.40 -1.20
C SER A 233 -7.57 24.01 -0.72
N SER A 234 -7.53 23.78 0.60
CA SER A 234 -7.06 22.50 1.17
C SER A 234 -7.82 21.28 0.63
N PHE A 235 -9.11 21.44 0.33
CA PHE A 235 -9.93 20.40 -0.27
C PHE A 235 -9.53 20.10 -1.73
N GLU A 236 -9.31 21.14 -2.54
CA GLU A 236 -8.86 20.98 -3.93
C GLU A 236 -7.45 20.36 -4.01
N PHE A 237 -6.58 20.68 -3.05
CA PHE A 237 -5.26 20.04 -2.93
C PHE A 237 -5.38 18.53 -2.71
N THR A 238 -6.22 18.11 -1.76
CA THR A 238 -6.45 16.69 -1.48
C THR A 238 -7.07 16.00 -2.68
N LEU A 239 -8.08 16.60 -3.32
CA LEU A 239 -8.74 16.04 -4.50
C LEU A 239 -7.78 15.89 -5.68
N LEU A 240 -6.97 16.91 -5.98
CA LEU A 240 -5.95 16.85 -7.03
C LEU A 240 -4.93 15.74 -6.77
N THR A 241 -4.52 15.58 -5.50
CA THR A 241 -3.63 14.49 -5.09
C THR A 241 -4.27 13.12 -5.29
N ILE A 242 -5.56 12.97 -4.94
CA ILE A 242 -6.32 11.73 -5.15
C ILE A 242 -6.40 11.39 -6.64
N LEU A 243 -6.72 12.37 -7.49
CA LEU A 243 -6.81 12.17 -8.93
C LEU A 243 -5.45 11.82 -9.54
N GLY A 244 -4.37 12.51 -9.14
CA GLY A 244 -3.02 12.23 -9.60
C GLY A 244 -2.53 10.84 -9.19
N CYS A 245 -2.73 10.47 -7.91
CA CYS A 245 -2.38 9.15 -7.39
C CYS A 245 -3.23 8.04 -8.00
N GLY A 246 -4.52 8.30 -8.21
CA GLY A 246 -5.44 7.42 -8.93
C GLY A 246 -4.98 7.17 -10.35
N LEU A 247 -4.61 8.22 -11.08
CA LEU A 247 -4.12 8.12 -12.45
C LEU A 247 -2.85 7.27 -12.54
N VAL A 248 -1.82 7.54 -11.72
CA VAL A 248 -0.58 6.74 -11.77
C VAL A 248 -0.82 5.29 -11.36
N THR A 249 -1.71 5.05 -10.41
CA THR A 249 -2.10 3.69 -10.00
C THR A 249 -2.83 2.95 -11.11
N TRP A 250 -3.79 3.62 -11.74
CA TRP A 250 -4.56 3.09 -12.84
C TRP A 250 -3.69 2.80 -14.06
N LEU A 251 -2.79 3.73 -14.44
CA LEU A 251 -1.85 3.54 -15.53
C LEU A 251 -0.90 2.36 -15.29
N SER A 252 -0.34 2.25 -14.08
CA SER A 252 0.53 1.11 -13.70
C SER A 252 -0.15 -0.25 -13.85
N ARG A 253 -1.48 -0.30 -13.72
CA ARG A 253 -2.26 -1.53 -13.91
C ARG A 253 -2.71 -1.76 -15.34
N VAL A 254 -3.26 -0.74 -15.99
CA VAL A 254 -3.97 -0.88 -17.26
C VAL A 254 -3.01 -0.85 -18.45
N LEU A 255 -1.91 -0.09 -18.39
CA LEU A 255 -0.95 0.00 -19.50
C LEU A 255 -0.43 -1.38 -19.92
N PRO A 256 -0.01 -2.28 -19.01
CA PRO A 256 0.35 -3.65 -19.35
C PRO A 256 -0.72 -4.39 -20.15
N PHE A 257 -1.99 -4.30 -19.75
CA PHE A 257 -3.12 -4.98 -20.40
C PHE A 257 -3.41 -4.46 -21.82
N ILE A 258 -3.16 -3.18 -22.07
CA ILE A 258 -3.30 -2.56 -23.40
C ILE A 258 -2.08 -2.89 -24.29
N LEU A 259 -0.88 -2.81 -23.71
CA LEU A 259 0.40 -2.89 -24.43
C LEU A 259 0.97 -4.31 -24.55
N LEU A 260 0.26 -5.30 -24.01
CA LEU A 260 0.55 -6.74 -24.00
C LEU A 260 1.04 -7.37 -25.32
N LYS A 261 0.75 -6.75 -26.49
CA LYS A 261 1.23 -7.23 -27.79
C LYS A 261 2.64 -6.72 -28.15
N LYS A 262 3.18 -5.73 -27.43
CA LYS A 262 4.43 -5.04 -27.76
C LYS A 262 5.44 -4.89 -26.61
N MET A 263 5.05 -5.20 -25.37
CA MET A 263 5.95 -5.04 -24.22
C MET A 263 6.48 -6.38 -23.71
N THR A 264 7.78 -6.59 -23.90
CA THR A 264 8.58 -7.54 -23.13
C THR A 264 9.54 -6.72 -22.28
N LEU A 265 9.38 -6.71 -20.95
CA LEU A 265 10.36 -6.04 -20.09
C LEU A 265 11.68 -6.81 -20.11
N SER A 266 12.79 -6.08 -20.02
CA SER A 266 14.10 -6.70 -19.85
C SER A 266 14.16 -7.44 -18.50
N LYS A 267 14.92 -8.53 -18.43
CA LYS A 267 15.11 -9.30 -17.19
C LYS A 267 15.59 -8.41 -16.04
N LEU A 268 16.47 -7.46 -16.33
CA LEU A 268 16.98 -6.47 -15.39
C LEU A 268 15.86 -5.61 -14.78
N LEU A 269 14.90 -5.16 -15.59
CA LEU A 269 13.80 -4.33 -15.09
C LEU A 269 12.82 -5.13 -14.24
N VAL A 270 12.61 -6.40 -14.57
CA VAL A 270 11.80 -7.32 -13.75
C VAL A 270 12.45 -7.56 -12.39
N GLU A 271 13.76 -7.82 -12.37
CA GLU A 271 14.53 -7.95 -11.14
C GLU A 271 14.54 -6.65 -10.33
N TYR A 272 14.72 -5.48 -10.96
CA TYR A 272 14.63 -4.19 -10.27
C TYR A 272 13.27 -3.98 -9.59
N LEU A 273 12.18 -4.18 -10.34
CA LEU A 273 10.81 -3.95 -9.87
C LEU A 273 10.39 -4.91 -8.75
N SER A 274 11.00 -6.11 -8.64
CA SER A 274 10.73 -7.01 -7.51
C SER A 274 11.33 -6.51 -6.19
N PHE A 275 12.39 -5.71 -6.23
CA PHE A 275 13.00 -5.12 -5.04
C PHE A 275 12.25 -3.90 -4.50
N VAL A 276 11.60 -3.13 -5.37
CA VAL A 276 10.98 -1.84 -5.03
C VAL A 276 10.06 -1.90 -3.80
N PRO A 277 9.13 -2.88 -3.67
CA PRO A 277 8.22 -2.93 -2.52
C PRO A 277 8.96 -3.19 -1.20
N ILE A 278 9.97 -4.06 -1.21
CA ILE A 278 10.75 -4.39 -0.01
C ILE A 278 11.49 -3.14 0.47
N VAL A 279 12.14 -2.41 -0.44
CA VAL A 279 12.87 -1.18 -0.12
C VAL A 279 11.93 -0.10 0.40
N ILE A 280 10.78 0.13 -0.25
CA ILE A 280 9.87 1.21 0.17
C ILE A 280 9.21 0.91 1.51
N MET A 281 8.71 -0.31 1.74
CA MET A 281 8.09 -0.65 3.03
C MET A 281 9.11 -0.58 4.16
N SER A 282 10.36 -0.99 3.90
CA SER A 282 11.45 -0.85 4.87
C SER A 282 11.80 0.60 5.13
N ALA A 283 11.92 1.42 4.09
CA ALA A 283 12.22 2.84 4.20
C ALA A 283 11.15 3.59 5.00
N LEU A 284 9.87 3.31 4.73
CA LEU A 284 8.74 3.92 5.44
C LEU A 284 8.63 3.45 6.89
N TRP A 285 9.04 2.21 7.21
CA TRP A 285 9.14 1.79 8.59
C TRP A 285 10.28 2.53 9.31
N VAL A 286 11.48 2.52 8.71
CA VAL A 286 12.68 3.15 9.29
C VAL A 286 12.52 4.65 9.48
N SER A 287 11.89 5.33 8.54
CA SER A 287 11.66 6.77 8.62
C SER A 287 10.88 7.18 9.87
N ASN A 288 10.08 6.26 10.42
CA ASN A 288 9.29 6.50 11.62
C ASN A 288 10.00 6.02 12.91
N LEU A 289 11.16 5.37 12.82
CA LEU A 289 11.98 4.99 13.99
C LEU A 289 12.91 6.13 14.43
N PHE A 290 13.11 7.13 13.59
CA PHE A 290 14.07 8.20 13.83
C PHE A 290 13.39 9.57 13.66
N VAL A 291 13.59 10.43 14.64
CA VAL A 291 13.24 11.85 14.57
C VAL A 291 14.42 12.61 13.96
N GLN A 292 14.13 13.31 12.87
CA GLN A 292 15.14 14.01 12.09
C GLN A 292 15.58 15.32 12.76
N HIS A 293 16.89 15.52 12.86
CA HIS A 293 17.53 16.79 13.23
C HIS A 293 18.53 17.18 12.14
N LEU A 294 18.23 18.26 11.41
CA LEU A 294 19.08 18.76 10.32
C LEU A 294 20.50 19.08 10.83
N GLY A 295 21.52 18.50 10.19
CA GLY A 295 22.94 18.72 10.56
C GLY A 295 23.41 17.96 11.80
N HIS A 296 22.55 17.15 12.42
CA HIS A 296 22.86 16.31 13.56
C HIS A 296 22.46 14.86 13.32
N PHE A 297 22.93 13.94 14.18
CA PHE A 297 22.47 12.56 14.12
C PHE A 297 20.97 12.48 14.45
N PRO A 298 20.18 11.70 13.69
CA PRO A 298 18.76 11.49 14.01
C PRO A 298 18.62 10.89 15.41
N SER A 299 17.69 11.41 16.21
CA SER A 299 17.38 10.80 17.51
C SER A 299 16.39 9.66 17.34
N VAL A 300 16.44 8.64 18.19
CA VAL A 300 15.51 7.50 18.13
C VAL A 300 14.14 7.91 18.66
N ASP A 301 13.07 7.58 17.93
CA ASP A 301 11.71 7.58 18.46
C ASP A 301 11.50 6.29 19.26
N TRP A 302 11.71 6.39 20.57
CA TRP A 302 11.59 5.25 21.48
C TRP A 302 10.17 4.67 21.52
N ASN A 303 9.14 5.48 21.31
CA ASN A 303 7.77 4.99 21.32
C ASN A 303 7.54 4.04 20.15
N ASN A 304 7.96 4.46 18.95
CA ASN A 304 7.81 3.66 17.73
C ASN A 304 8.76 2.45 17.73
N LEU A 305 9.95 2.57 18.29
CA LEU A 305 10.90 1.45 18.39
C LEU A 305 10.33 0.33 19.27
N TRP A 306 9.86 0.65 20.47
CA TRP A 306 9.30 -0.34 21.39
C TRP A 306 8.00 -0.96 20.86
N ALA A 307 7.14 -0.19 20.21
CA ALA A 307 5.93 -0.71 19.57
C ALA A 307 6.24 -1.61 18.34
N SER A 308 7.37 -1.39 17.66
CA SER A 308 7.76 -2.19 16.49
C SER A 308 8.10 -3.65 16.83
N ILE A 309 8.70 -3.92 17.99
CA ILE A 309 9.13 -5.27 18.39
C ILE A 309 7.95 -6.27 18.46
N PRO A 310 6.90 -6.05 19.29
CA PRO A 310 5.75 -6.95 19.34
C PRO A 310 5.00 -7.02 18.00
N THR A 311 5.05 -5.95 17.21
CA THR A 311 4.45 -5.92 15.86
C THR A 311 5.18 -6.85 14.89
N VAL A 312 6.52 -6.85 14.89
CA VAL A 312 7.34 -7.78 14.10
C VAL A 312 7.09 -9.23 14.55
N ILE A 313 7.00 -9.47 15.85
CA ILE A 313 6.68 -10.80 16.40
C ILE A 313 5.29 -11.24 15.91
N ALA A 314 4.28 -10.38 16.00
CA ALA A 314 2.95 -10.67 15.49
C ALA A 314 2.96 -10.94 13.99
N ALA A 315 3.80 -10.24 13.22
CA ALA A 315 3.95 -10.49 11.79
C ALA A 315 4.47 -11.90 11.50
N ILE A 316 5.51 -12.32 12.24
CA ILE A 316 6.12 -13.65 12.11
C ILE A 316 5.15 -14.76 12.48
N LEU A 317 4.41 -14.59 13.58
CA LEU A 317 3.53 -15.62 14.12
C LEU A 317 2.21 -15.73 13.36
N THR A 318 1.54 -14.60 13.11
CA THR A 318 0.15 -14.60 12.64
C THR A 318 0.05 -14.61 11.12
N LYS A 319 1.00 -13.98 10.41
CA LYS A 319 0.94 -13.75 8.96
C LYS A 319 -0.38 -13.11 8.53
N ASN A 320 -1.01 -12.33 9.41
CA ASN A 320 -2.31 -11.72 9.20
C ASN A 320 -2.21 -10.21 9.39
N LEU A 321 -2.39 -9.44 8.32
CA LEU A 321 -2.17 -7.99 8.35
C LEU A 321 -3.05 -7.28 9.39
N LEU A 322 -4.31 -7.69 9.55
CA LEU A 322 -5.21 -7.08 10.54
C LEU A 322 -4.66 -7.28 11.96
N LEU A 323 -4.27 -8.50 12.32
CA LEU A 323 -3.72 -8.79 13.65
C LEU A 323 -2.41 -8.05 13.89
N ILE A 324 -1.55 -7.94 12.88
CA ILE A 324 -0.29 -7.19 12.97
C ILE A 324 -0.57 -5.72 13.29
N VAL A 325 -1.49 -5.10 12.56
CA VAL A 325 -1.87 -3.69 12.77
C VAL A 325 -2.48 -3.49 14.15
N LEU A 326 -3.41 -4.36 14.57
CA LEU A 326 -4.04 -4.27 15.90
C LEU A 326 -3.00 -4.43 17.02
N VAL A 327 -2.09 -5.39 16.91
CA VAL A 327 -1.00 -5.56 17.88
C VAL A 327 -0.13 -4.32 17.94
N GLY A 328 0.21 -3.71 16.79
CA GLY A 328 1.01 -2.49 16.77
C GLY A 328 0.31 -1.30 17.42
N ILE A 329 -0.98 -1.09 17.12
CA ILE A 329 -1.80 -0.04 17.74
C ILE A 329 -1.81 -0.21 19.26
N VAL A 330 -2.15 -1.42 19.74
CA VAL A 330 -2.21 -1.74 21.16
C VAL A 330 -0.84 -1.60 21.82
N SER A 331 0.23 -2.01 21.13
CA SER A 331 1.60 -1.89 21.64
C SER A 331 2.01 -0.44 21.85
N LEU A 332 1.73 0.45 20.89
CA LEU A 332 2.00 1.88 21.08
C LEU A 332 1.15 2.46 22.21
N ALA A 333 -0.13 2.10 22.29
CA ALA A 333 -1.01 2.56 23.36
C ALA A 333 -0.47 2.16 24.75
N ILE A 334 0.03 0.93 24.90
CA ILE A 334 0.66 0.45 26.15
C ILE A 334 1.96 1.22 26.43
N VAL A 335 2.84 1.39 25.43
CA VAL A 335 4.10 2.11 25.59
C VAL A 335 3.86 3.55 26.05
N GLN A 336 2.88 4.24 25.44
CA GLN A 336 2.47 5.58 25.86
C GLN A 336 1.92 5.56 27.29
N LEU A 337 1.05 4.60 27.62
CA LEU A 337 0.47 4.54 28.97
C LEU A 337 1.57 4.37 30.04
N VAL A 338 2.52 3.47 29.82
CA VAL A 338 3.63 3.21 30.76
C VAL A 338 4.58 4.40 30.89
N LEU A 339 4.93 5.07 29.78
CA LEU A 339 5.89 6.18 29.79
C LEU A 339 5.31 7.52 30.27
N TYR A 340 4.01 7.75 30.10
CA TYR A 340 3.35 9.00 30.55
C TYR A 340 2.79 8.92 31.98
N THR A 341 2.71 7.73 32.59
CA THR A 341 2.34 7.58 34.01
C THR A 341 3.54 7.40 34.95
N GLY A 342 4.77 7.42 34.42
CA GLY A 342 6.02 7.18 35.15
C GLY A 342 6.75 8.43 35.58
#